data_AF-A0A327Y0G8-F1
#
_entry.id   AF-A0A327Y0G8-F1
#
_cell.length_a   1.000
_cell.length_b   1.000
_cell.length_c   1.000
_cell.angle_alpha   90.00
_cell.angle_beta   90.00
_cell.angle_gamma   90.00
#
_symmetry.space_group_name_H-M   'P 1'
#
loop_
_entity.id
_entity.type
_entity.pdbx_description
1 polymer ?
#
loop_
_entity_poly.entity_id
_entity_poly.type
_entity_poly.pdbx_seq_one_letter_code
_entity_poly.pdbx_strand_id
1 'polypeptide(L)'
;MQLRSSVMPNGPAILFRLWKSYVAPMLRRPAGFQVAALCHRHGPGGIEVLMITSRETQRWILPKGWPMYGTDGGGTALQEAWEEAGVKPRGGKPLKICSYRYDKVLDGGLPLPTDVDVYAIAVEKLYDSFPEAGQRTRRWMSPEAAAAVVAEPQLAALLRALPDLPDGAPSP
;
A
#
# COMPACT_ATOMS: atom_id res chain seq x y z
N MET A 1 -18.19 30.77 64.16
CA MET A 1 -16.78 30.72 63.70
C MET A 1 -16.58 29.39 62.99
N GLN A 2 -15.97 29.45 61.79
CA GLN A 2 -15.78 28.45 60.72
C GLN A 2 -15.42 27.02 61.16
N LEU A 3 -15.52 25.92 60.39
CA LEU A 3 -16.11 25.52 59.10
C LEU A 3 -15.97 23.99 59.09
N ARG A 4 -16.97 23.26 58.56
CA ARG A 4 -16.84 21.83 58.26
C ARG A 4 -15.90 21.66 57.06
N SER A 5 -14.88 20.80 57.17
CA SER A 5 -14.14 20.31 56.00
C SER A 5 -14.59 18.89 55.66
N SER A 6 -15.30 18.81 54.53
CA SER A 6 -15.62 17.61 53.77
C SER A 6 -14.38 17.23 52.96
N VAL A 7 -13.80 16.05 53.20
CA VAL A 7 -12.85 15.43 52.27
C VAL A 7 -13.62 14.45 51.38
N MET A 8 -13.65 14.79 50.09
CA MET A 8 -14.26 14.06 48.98
C MET A 8 -13.56 12.71 48.71
N PRO A 9 -14.25 11.73 48.08
CA PRO A 9 -13.65 10.48 47.66
C PRO A 9 -12.82 10.60 46.37
N ASN A 10 -11.78 9.75 46.32
CA ASN A 10 -10.81 9.55 45.24
C ASN A 10 -11.43 9.10 43.89
N GLY A 11 -10.80 9.46 42.75
CA GLY A 11 -10.98 8.69 41.51
C GLY A 11 -10.44 9.30 40.19
N PRO A 12 -9.28 8.85 39.66
CA PRO A 12 -8.78 9.18 38.31
C PRO A 12 -9.45 8.38 37.15
N ALA A 13 -10.40 7.49 37.43
CA ALA A 13 -10.95 6.56 36.45
C ALA A 13 -11.98 7.18 35.47
N ILE A 14 -12.68 8.25 35.89
CA ILE A 14 -13.72 8.90 35.07
C ILE A 14 -13.06 9.72 33.95
N LEU A 15 -11.95 10.39 34.26
CA LEU A 15 -11.17 11.19 33.32
C LEU A 15 -10.52 10.33 32.22
N PHE A 16 -10.01 9.15 32.58
CA PHE A 16 -9.39 8.19 31.65
C PHE A 16 -10.42 7.57 30.67
N ARG A 17 -11.66 7.34 31.13
CA ARG A 17 -12.77 6.87 30.27
C ARG A 17 -13.24 7.93 29.29
N LEU A 18 -13.41 9.18 29.75
CA LEU A 18 -13.84 10.29 28.88
C LEU A 18 -12.79 10.60 27.80
N TRP A 19 -11.50 10.49 28.13
CA TRP A 19 -10.41 10.68 27.17
C TRP A 19 -10.42 9.63 26.04
N LYS A 20 -10.63 8.34 26.38
CA LYS A 20 -10.74 7.26 25.39
C LYS A 20 -12.00 7.34 24.52
N SER A 21 -13.13 7.78 25.07
CA SER A 21 -14.43 7.72 24.39
C SER A 21 -14.73 8.96 23.54
N TYR A 22 -14.19 10.14 23.87
CA TYR A 22 -14.56 11.39 23.19
C TYR A 22 -13.38 12.11 22.51
N VAL A 23 -12.16 12.03 23.05
CA VAL A 23 -11.01 12.78 22.52
C VAL A 23 -10.11 11.92 21.63
N ALA A 24 -9.90 10.65 21.99
CA ALA A 24 -9.11 9.72 21.18
C ALA A 24 -9.65 9.49 19.75
N PRO A 25 -10.98 9.45 19.49
CA PRO A 25 -11.50 9.39 18.13
C PRO A 25 -11.25 10.67 17.32
N MET A 26 -11.18 11.83 17.97
CA MET A 26 -10.91 13.13 17.34
C MET A 26 -9.43 13.37 17.04
N LEU A 27 -8.53 12.64 17.72
CA LEU A 27 -7.07 12.65 17.49
C LEU A 27 -6.58 11.51 16.58
N ARG A 28 -7.44 10.58 16.19
CA ARG A 28 -7.08 9.56 15.19
C ARG A 28 -6.94 10.26 13.84
N ARG A 29 -5.69 10.41 13.36
CA ARG A 29 -5.45 10.73 11.95
C ARG A 29 -6.25 9.73 11.12
N PRO A 30 -7.00 10.17 10.09
CA PRO A 30 -7.65 9.24 9.17
C PRO A 30 -6.59 8.28 8.63
N ALA A 31 -6.99 7.02 8.42
CA ALA A 31 -6.08 6.04 7.85
C ALA A 31 -5.49 6.58 6.54
N GLY A 32 -4.20 6.38 6.35
CA GLY A 32 -3.58 6.63 5.05
C GLY A 32 -4.25 5.76 3.99
N PHE A 33 -4.22 6.24 2.75
CA PHE A 33 -4.70 5.47 1.62
C PHE A 33 -3.66 5.50 0.51
N GLN A 34 -3.21 4.32 0.10
CA GLN A 34 -2.27 4.15 -1.01
C GLN A 34 -2.89 3.28 -2.10
N VAL A 35 -2.31 3.39 -3.29
CA VAL A 35 -2.62 2.52 -4.41
C VAL A 35 -1.33 1.83 -4.84
N ALA A 36 -1.42 0.54 -5.09
CA ALA A 36 -0.32 -0.29 -5.56
C ALA A 36 -0.61 -0.89 -6.94
N ALA A 37 0.44 -1.03 -7.74
CA ALA A 37 0.42 -1.66 -9.04
C ALA A 37 0.95 -3.08 -8.97
N LEU A 38 0.10 -4.07 -9.21
CA LEU A 38 0.53 -5.44 -9.48
C LEU A 38 0.83 -5.56 -10.97
N CYS A 39 2.06 -5.21 -11.33
CA CYS A 39 2.57 -5.31 -12.69
C CYS A 39 2.93 -6.77 -12.98
N HIS A 40 2.28 -7.39 -13.97
CA HIS A 40 2.49 -8.79 -14.31
C HIS A 40 2.81 -9.02 -15.79
N ARG A 41 3.43 -10.17 -16.07
CA ARG A 41 3.63 -10.71 -17.42
C ARG A 41 3.54 -12.23 -17.40
N HIS A 42 3.46 -12.84 -18.57
CA HIS A 42 3.73 -14.27 -18.73
C HIS A 42 5.22 -14.48 -19.01
N GLY A 43 5.90 -15.14 -18.08
CA GLY A 43 7.27 -15.63 -18.24
C GLY A 43 7.29 -17.11 -18.63
N PRO A 44 8.49 -17.72 -18.71
CA PRO A 44 8.64 -19.12 -19.15
C PRO A 44 7.93 -20.14 -18.25
N GLY A 45 7.78 -19.83 -16.96
CA GLY A 45 7.17 -20.70 -15.95
C GLY A 45 5.75 -20.30 -15.54
N GLY A 46 5.09 -19.40 -16.28
CA GLY A 46 3.77 -18.87 -15.94
C GLY A 46 3.79 -17.39 -15.58
N ILE A 47 2.88 -16.96 -14.72
CA ILE A 47 2.77 -15.54 -14.32
C ILE A 47 4.03 -15.14 -13.55
N GLU A 48 4.56 -13.97 -13.88
CA GLU A 48 5.58 -13.27 -13.11
C GLU A 48 5.07 -11.90 -12.69
N VAL A 49 5.42 -11.47 -11.48
CA VAL A 49 5.11 -10.16 -10.92
C VAL A 49 6.40 -9.33 -10.83
N LEU A 50 6.32 -8.06 -11.22
CA LEU A 50 7.42 -7.12 -11.09
C LEU A 50 7.47 -6.57 -9.67
N MET A 51 8.51 -6.96 -8.95
CA MET A 51 8.81 -6.45 -7.61
C MET A 51 9.87 -5.37 -7.69
N ILE A 52 9.79 -4.37 -6.82
CA ILE A 52 10.82 -3.35 -6.63
C ILE A 52 11.21 -3.25 -5.16
N THR A 53 12.38 -2.69 -4.87
CA THR A 53 12.76 -2.36 -3.49
C THR A 53 12.22 -0.99 -3.08
N SER A 54 11.81 -0.83 -1.82
CA SER A 54 11.55 0.49 -1.23
C SER A 54 12.85 1.29 -1.15
N ARG A 55 12.80 2.62 -1.30
CA ARG A 55 13.99 3.48 -1.27
C ARG A 55 14.76 3.41 0.07
N GLU A 56 14.06 3.57 1.18
CA GLU A 56 14.70 3.69 2.51
C GLU A 56 15.15 2.34 3.08
N THR A 57 14.24 1.37 3.14
CA THR A 57 14.47 0.11 3.84
C THR A 57 14.93 -1.04 2.94
N GLN A 58 14.99 -0.80 1.62
CA GLN A 58 15.32 -1.81 0.60
C GLN A 58 14.46 -3.10 0.67
N ARG A 59 13.29 -3.06 1.32
CA ARG A 59 12.32 -4.16 1.35
C ARG A 59 11.63 -4.32 0.00
N TRP A 60 11.31 -5.55 -0.38
CA TRP A 60 10.55 -5.83 -1.59
C TRP A 60 9.08 -5.43 -1.44
N ILE A 61 8.57 -4.68 -2.43
CA ILE A 61 7.21 -4.17 -2.49
C ILE A 61 6.67 -4.21 -3.94
N LEU A 62 5.36 -4.02 -4.07
CA LEU A 62 4.77 -3.56 -5.33
C LEU A 62 5.01 -2.05 -5.50
N PRO A 63 5.15 -1.53 -6.74
CA PRO A 63 5.11 -0.09 -6.98
C PRO A 63 3.86 0.52 -6.38
N LYS A 64 3.99 1.62 -5.62
CA LYS A 64 2.87 2.18 -4.87
C LYS A 64 3.09 3.63 -4.44
N GLY A 65 1.99 4.38 -4.38
CA GLY A 65 2.01 5.74 -3.88
C GLY A 65 0.65 6.25 -3.43
N TRP A 66 0.55 7.56 -3.30
CA TRP A 66 -0.63 8.24 -2.78
C TRP A 66 -1.52 8.70 -3.94
N PRO A 67 -2.83 8.51 -3.88
CA PRO A 67 -3.72 9.07 -4.89
C PRO A 67 -3.56 10.57 -4.99
N MET A 68 -3.46 11.06 -6.21
CA MET A 68 -3.42 12.48 -6.49
C MET A 68 -4.83 12.99 -6.80
N TYR A 69 -5.04 14.29 -6.63
CA TYR A 69 -6.30 14.90 -6.99
C TYR A 69 -6.56 14.76 -8.50
N GLY A 70 -7.73 14.24 -8.87
CA GLY A 70 -8.14 14.09 -10.26
C GLY A 70 -7.73 12.78 -10.94
N THR A 71 -7.05 11.85 -10.25
CA THR A 71 -6.80 10.49 -10.76
C THR A 71 -7.65 9.45 -10.04
N ASP A 72 -8.21 8.50 -10.78
CA ASP A 72 -8.80 7.31 -10.16
C ASP A 72 -7.69 6.34 -9.70
N GLY A 73 -8.08 5.29 -8.96
CA GLY A 73 -7.10 4.31 -8.46
C GLY A 73 -6.31 3.64 -9.58
N GLY A 74 -6.95 3.34 -10.72
CA GLY A 74 -6.24 2.75 -11.86
C GLY A 74 -5.21 3.72 -12.45
N GLY A 75 -5.56 4.99 -12.61
CA GLY A 75 -4.63 6.03 -13.06
C GLY A 75 -3.45 6.21 -12.12
N THR A 76 -3.70 6.21 -10.81
CA THR A 76 -2.64 6.25 -9.80
C THR A 76 -1.71 5.04 -9.92
N ALA A 77 -2.25 3.81 -10.03
CA ALA A 77 -1.43 2.61 -10.20
C ALA A 77 -0.55 2.65 -11.45
N LEU A 78 -1.09 3.15 -12.58
CA LEU A 78 -0.32 3.30 -13.83
C LEU A 78 0.83 4.28 -13.68
N GLN A 79 0.59 5.40 -12.99
CA GLN A 79 1.62 6.40 -12.75
C GLN A 79 2.73 5.85 -11.86
N GLU A 80 2.40 5.19 -10.75
CA GLU A 80 3.39 4.57 -9.86
C GLU A 80 4.19 3.48 -10.58
N ALA A 81 3.54 2.66 -11.41
CA ALA A 81 4.22 1.67 -12.23
C ALA A 81 5.22 2.30 -13.21
N TRP A 82 4.89 3.45 -13.79
CA TRP A 82 5.79 4.21 -14.65
C TRP A 82 6.94 4.85 -13.87
N GLU A 83 6.63 5.62 -12.83
CA GLU A 83 7.60 6.42 -12.09
C GLU A 83 8.60 5.55 -11.31
N GLU A 84 8.12 4.53 -10.62
CA GLU A 84 8.94 3.71 -9.73
C GLU A 84 9.61 2.52 -10.44
N ALA A 85 9.05 2.07 -11.58
CA ALA A 85 9.48 0.82 -12.23
C ALA A 85 9.62 0.89 -13.76
N GLY A 86 9.32 2.03 -14.39
CA GLY A 86 9.47 2.21 -15.84
C GLY A 86 8.53 1.36 -16.68
N VAL A 87 7.33 1.03 -16.16
CA VAL A 87 6.38 0.14 -16.83
C VAL A 87 5.70 0.82 -18.01
N LYS A 88 5.66 0.14 -19.16
CA LYS A 88 4.68 0.38 -20.21
C LYS A 88 3.55 -0.65 -20.09
N PRO A 89 2.29 -0.26 -19.83
CA PRO A 89 1.17 -1.19 -19.84
C PRO A 89 0.88 -1.68 -21.27
N ARG A 90 0.40 -2.92 -21.40
CA ARG A 90 -0.06 -3.48 -22.69
C ARG A 90 -1.33 -2.79 -23.20
N GLY A 91 -2.09 -2.18 -22.30
CA GLY A 91 -3.37 -1.55 -22.59
C GLY A 91 -4.41 -1.95 -21.55
N GLY A 92 -5.66 -1.56 -21.81
CA GLY A 92 -6.78 -1.82 -20.91
C GLY A 92 -6.79 -0.94 -19.66
N LYS A 93 -7.94 -0.87 -19.00
CA LYS A 93 -8.06 -0.18 -17.71
C LYS A 93 -7.54 -1.10 -16.59
N PRO A 94 -6.66 -0.63 -15.69
CA PRO A 94 -6.26 -1.41 -14.53
C PRO A 94 -7.45 -1.86 -13.71
N LEU A 95 -7.44 -3.11 -13.28
CA LEU A 95 -8.51 -3.71 -12.49
C LEU A 95 -8.10 -3.78 -11.02
N LYS A 96 -8.93 -3.25 -10.10
CA LYS A 96 -8.73 -3.47 -8.67
C LYS A 96 -8.98 -4.95 -8.36
N ILE A 97 -7.95 -5.64 -7.86
CA ILE A 97 -8.03 -7.07 -7.54
C ILE A 97 -8.15 -7.32 -6.04
N CYS A 98 -7.74 -6.38 -5.19
CA CYS A 98 -7.88 -6.51 -3.74
C CYS A 98 -7.69 -5.17 -2.99
N SER A 99 -7.74 -5.25 -1.66
CA SER A 99 -7.06 -4.32 -0.77
C SER A 99 -6.32 -5.06 0.36
N TYR A 100 -5.28 -4.45 0.94
CA TYR A 100 -4.65 -4.88 2.19
C TYR A 100 -4.35 -3.70 3.10
N ARG A 101 -4.09 -3.95 4.38
CA ARG A 101 -3.74 -2.91 5.37
C ARG A 101 -2.37 -3.16 5.98
N TYR A 102 -1.62 -2.09 6.19
CA TYR A 102 -0.36 -2.11 6.94
C TYR A 102 -0.15 -0.80 7.71
N ASP A 103 0.77 -0.80 8.67
CA ASP A 103 1.17 0.42 9.37
C ASP A 103 2.37 1.07 8.67
N LYS A 104 2.14 2.22 8.02
CA LYS A 104 3.20 3.01 7.39
C LYS A 104 3.85 3.89 8.44
N VAL A 105 5.12 3.67 8.73
CA VAL A 105 5.91 4.60 9.55
C VAL A 105 6.19 5.85 8.74
N LEU A 106 5.70 6.99 9.21
CA LEU A 106 5.96 8.30 8.58
C LEU A 106 7.26 8.90 9.12
N ASP A 107 7.73 9.94 8.44
CA ASP A 107 8.77 10.83 8.95
C ASP A 107 8.39 11.32 10.35
N GLY A 108 9.24 11.02 11.34
CA GLY A 108 8.97 11.24 12.77
C GLY A 108 8.60 9.99 13.56
N GLY A 109 8.57 8.80 12.93
CA GLY A 109 8.50 7.51 13.61
C GLY A 109 7.11 7.07 14.07
N LEU A 110 6.07 7.85 13.80
CA LEU A 110 4.70 7.48 14.14
C LEU A 110 4.10 6.55 13.08
N PRO A 111 3.52 5.40 13.48
CA PRO A 111 2.81 4.53 12.56
C PRO A 111 1.47 5.17 12.14
N LEU A 112 1.20 5.15 10.83
CA LEU A 112 -0.07 5.52 10.22
C LEU A 112 -0.71 4.25 9.64
N PRO A 113 -1.85 3.79 10.21
CA PRO A 113 -2.64 2.73 9.59
C PRO A 113 -2.97 3.14 8.15
N THR A 114 -2.61 2.29 7.19
CA THR A 114 -2.69 2.61 5.77
C THR A 114 -3.41 1.49 5.03
N ASP A 115 -4.51 1.83 4.37
CA ASP A 115 -5.20 0.95 3.42
C ASP A 115 -4.54 1.06 2.05
N VAL A 116 -4.38 -0.08 1.37
CA VAL A 116 -3.75 -0.16 0.06
C VAL A 116 -4.67 -0.90 -0.89
N ASP A 117 -5.11 -0.23 -1.94
CA ASP A 117 -5.78 -0.88 -3.06
C ASP A 117 -4.77 -1.39 -4.08
N VAL A 118 -4.93 -2.64 -4.54
CA VAL A 118 -4.02 -3.23 -5.53
C VAL A 118 -4.72 -3.36 -6.87
N TYR A 119 -4.10 -2.82 -7.92
CA TYR A 119 -4.58 -2.87 -9.28
C TYR A 119 -3.66 -3.72 -10.16
N ALA A 120 -4.24 -4.65 -10.92
CA ALA A 120 -3.50 -5.47 -11.87
C ALA A 120 -3.19 -4.69 -13.16
N ILE A 121 -1.95 -4.80 -13.64
CA ILE A 121 -1.45 -4.15 -14.86
C ILE A 121 -0.64 -5.16 -15.68
N ALA A 122 -1.15 -5.53 -16.85
CA ALA A 122 -0.38 -6.34 -17.79
C ALA A 122 0.73 -5.49 -18.44
N VAL A 123 1.97 -5.97 -18.37
CA VAL A 123 3.13 -5.23 -18.85
C VAL A 123 3.44 -5.56 -20.31
N GLU A 124 3.61 -4.53 -21.13
CA GLU A 124 4.12 -4.65 -22.51
C GLU A 124 5.65 -4.73 -22.50
N LYS A 125 6.30 -3.77 -21.84
CA LYS A 125 7.75 -3.68 -21.73
C LYS A 125 8.15 -2.82 -20.53
N LEU A 126 9.43 -2.90 -20.18
CA LEU A 126 10.06 -2.01 -19.22
C LEU A 126 11.00 -1.04 -19.95
N TYR A 127 11.01 0.20 -19.52
CA TYR A 127 11.98 1.21 -19.94
C TYR A 127 13.20 1.20 -19.01
N ASP A 128 14.34 1.61 -19.54
CA ASP A 128 15.58 1.80 -18.77
C ASP A 128 15.78 3.25 -18.33
N SER A 129 15.12 4.20 -19.00
CA SER A 129 15.05 5.60 -18.60
C SER A 129 13.62 5.94 -18.16
N PHE A 130 13.48 6.26 -16.89
CA PHE A 130 12.22 6.59 -16.20
C PHE A 130 12.54 7.39 -14.91
N PRO A 131 11.56 8.05 -14.28
CA PRO A 131 11.80 9.02 -13.21
C PRO A 131 12.65 8.52 -12.03
N GLU A 132 12.38 7.31 -11.52
CA GLU A 132 13.16 6.73 -10.41
C GLU A 132 14.22 5.70 -10.84
N ALA A 133 14.68 5.75 -12.10
CA ALA A 133 15.73 4.86 -12.58
C ALA A 133 16.98 4.94 -11.70
N GLY A 134 17.50 3.77 -11.29
CA GLY A 134 18.68 3.66 -10.43
C GLY A 134 18.43 3.92 -8.94
N GLN A 135 17.21 4.27 -8.52
CA GLN A 135 16.88 4.47 -7.10
C GLN A 135 16.42 3.19 -6.40
N ARG A 136 16.00 2.18 -7.18
CA ARG A 136 15.42 0.92 -6.70
C ARG A 136 15.99 -0.26 -7.48
N THR A 137 16.01 -1.43 -6.85
CA THR A 137 16.24 -2.70 -7.56
C THR A 137 14.89 -3.21 -8.09
N ARG A 138 14.85 -3.67 -9.34
CA ARG A 138 13.68 -4.31 -9.96
C ARG A 138 13.93 -5.78 -10.23
N ARG A 139 12.93 -6.63 -10.04
CA ARG A 139 13.03 -8.06 -10.36
C ARG A 139 11.67 -8.67 -10.70
N TRP A 140 11.64 -9.45 -11.77
CA TRP A 140 10.54 -10.37 -12.05
C TRP A 140 10.65 -11.58 -11.14
N MET A 141 9.55 -11.93 -10.48
CA MET A 141 9.45 -13.05 -9.55
C MET A 141 8.19 -13.86 -9.83
N SER A 142 8.21 -15.16 -9.55
CA SER A 142 6.94 -15.91 -9.46
C SER A 142 6.11 -15.35 -8.28
N PRO A 143 4.77 -15.53 -8.28
CA PRO A 143 3.93 -15.09 -7.18
C PRO A 143 4.37 -15.67 -5.83
N GLU A 144 4.79 -16.93 -5.79
CA GLU A 144 5.30 -17.61 -4.59
C GLU A 144 6.61 -17.00 -4.10
N ALA A 145 7.54 -16.70 -5.01
CA ALA A 145 8.80 -16.06 -4.67
C ALA A 145 8.60 -14.63 -4.16
N ALA A 146 7.71 -13.87 -4.80
CA ALA A 146 7.31 -12.53 -4.34
C ALA A 146 6.67 -12.59 -2.94
N ALA A 147 5.77 -13.55 -2.71
CA ALA A 147 5.12 -13.76 -1.41
C ALA A 147 6.10 -14.12 -0.28
N ALA A 148 7.25 -14.71 -0.61
CA ALA A 148 8.27 -15.09 0.37
C ALA A 148 9.14 -13.91 0.84
N VAL A 149 9.18 -12.81 0.07
CA VAL A 149 10.11 -11.68 0.32
C VAL A 149 9.42 -10.39 0.76
N VAL A 150 8.10 -10.27 0.61
CA VAL A 150 7.33 -9.13 1.13
C VAL A 150 7.20 -9.22 2.65
N ALA A 151 7.17 -8.08 3.33
CA ALA A 151 7.07 -8.03 4.78
C ALA A 151 5.62 -8.09 5.27
N GLU A 152 4.66 -7.65 4.45
CA GLU A 152 3.26 -7.52 4.79
C GLU A 152 2.53 -8.87 4.61
N PRO A 153 2.04 -9.53 5.69
CA PRO A 153 1.46 -10.87 5.59
C PRO A 153 0.22 -10.94 4.68
N GLN A 154 -0.58 -9.86 4.64
CA GLN A 154 -1.75 -9.78 3.76
C GLN A 154 -1.36 -9.69 2.28
N LEU A 155 -0.26 -8.99 1.95
CA LEU A 155 0.29 -8.95 0.60
C LEU A 155 0.86 -10.32 0.21
N ALA A 156 1.57 -10.99 1.12
CA ALA A 156 2.05 -12.36 0.89
C ALA A 156 0.90 -13.33 0.61
N ALA A 157 -0.19 -13.25 1.39
CA ALA A 157 -1.38 -14.08 1.18
C ALA A 157 -2.02 -13.81 -0.19
N LEU A 158 -2.13 -12.54 -0.60
CA LEU A 158 -2.60 -12.18 -1.93
C LEU A 158 -1.74 -12.77 -3.03
N LEU A 159 -0.41 -12.63 -2.93
CA LEU A 159 0.50 -13.08 -3.97
C LEU A 159 0.43 -14.61 -4.14
N ARG A 160 0.12 -15.37 -3.08
CA ARG A 160 -0.10 -16.83 -3.18
C ARG A 160 -1.46 -17.21 -3.76
N ALA A 161 -2.43 -16.30 -3.76
CA ALA A 161 -3.81 -16.55 -4.15
C ALA A 161 -4.27 -15.54 -5.20
N LEU A 162 -3.42 -15.26 -6.19
CA LEU A 162 -3.75 -14.32 -7.26
C LEU A 162 -4.98 -14.83 -8.03
N PRO A 163 -5.95 -13.95 -8.31
CA PRO A 163 -7.03 -14.29 -9.24
C PRO A 163 -6.49 -14.39 -10.67
N ASP A 164 -7.33 -14.82 -11.60
CA ASP A 164 -7.04 -14.67 -13.02
C ASP A 164 -6.82 -13.18 -13.34
N LEU A 165 -5.61 -12.86 -13.83
CA LEU A 165 -5.22 -11.49 -14.11
C LEU A 165 -5.60 -11.11 -15.54
N PRO A 166 -6.06 -9.87 -15.78
CA PRO A 166 -6.43 -9.44 -17.12
C PRO A 166 -5.19 -9.31 -18.02
N ASP A 167 -5.26 -9.82 -19.25
CA ASP A 167 -4.14 -9.78 -20.20
C ASP A 167 -3.85 -8.38 -20.78
N GLY A 168 -4.61 -7.36 -20.38
CA GLY A 168 -4.44 -5.97 -20.84
C GLY A 168 -4.82 -5.72 -22.30
N ALA A 169 -5.57 -6.64 -22.92
CA ALA A 169 -6.16 -6.39 -24.23
C ALA A 169 -7.16 -5.22 -24.12
N PRO A 170 -7.19 -4.28 -25.07
CA PRO A 170 -8.25 -3.28 -25.12
C PRO A 170 -9.61 -4.00 -25.20
N SER A 171 -10.58 -3.53 -24.41
CA SER A 171 -11.97 -3.96 -24.58
C SER A 171 -12.40 -3.67 -26.02
N PRO A 172 -13.13 -4.60 -26.69
CA PRO A 172 -13.58 -4.42 -28.06
C PRO A 172 -14.48 -3.20 -28.24
#